data_AF-A0A0A2JPP0-F1
#
_entry.id   AF-A0A0A2JPP0-F1
#
_cell.length_a   1.000
_cell.length_b   1.000
_cell.length_c   1.000
_cell.angle_alpha   90.00
_cell.angle_beta   90.00
_cell.angle_gamma   90.00
#
_symmetry.space_group_name_H-M   'P 1'
#
loop_
_entity.id
_entity.type
_entity.pdbx_description
1 polymer ?
#
loop_
_entity_poly.entity_id
_entity_poly.type
_entity_poly.pdbx_seq_one_letter_code
_entity_poly.pdbx_strand_id
1 'polypeptide(L)'
;MISIAAQIQHLACACLSTGWDNFQTAHRAILPEEWQRRCEPFSWIEEFRVHRALWQLRIYSDLWNIAAEKKSPVPDPYPSACTSLRKWTWSPSEADKITTLAIFDLSPVQSYEIHTVADLLRQLGVPSLCDDETPTIDGTGSGSSHLIPPPLPLFASLHVPDMNITRYLTWPSPTTPEETALNFHWGRSPDCTSGASKQATYYGTMQMDLAFPPGLHPTGLDDIQPFYRLGVFVWDTWRMYLMGCLSMGRPPWIKEMIQTPDGSYVCSLHVGMMVLEKRWCALVGRKTGGSKWRRECMEVTRLF
;
A
#
# COMPACT_ATOMS: atom_id res chain seq x y z
N MET A 1 12.04 1.80 23.64
CA MET A 1 12.25 1.34 22.24
C MET A 1 11.86 -0.11 22.02
N ILE A 2 12.33 -1.08 22.82
CA ILE A 2 12.00 -2.52 22.65
C ILE A 2 10.49 -2.79 22.63
N SER A 3 9.73 -2.20 23.56
CA SER A 3 8.26 -2.37 23.59
C SER A 3 7.54 -1.80 22.36
N ILE A 4 8.06 -0.71 21.79
CA ILE A 4 7.51 -0.14 20.55
C ILE A 4 7.81 -1.07 19.38
N ALA A 5 9.05 -1.55 19.27
CA ALA A 5 9.44 -2.49 18.23
C ALA A 5 8.62 -3.79 18.28
N ALA A 6 8.40 -4.36 19.47
CA ALA A 6 7.55 -5.53 19.65
C ALA A 6 6.09 -5.25 19.22
N GLN A 7 5.54 -4.09 19.57
CA GLN A 7 4.20 -3.68 19.13
C GLN A 7 4.13 -3.53 17.61
N ILE A 8 5.13 -2.91 16.98
CA ILE A 8 5.21 -2.76 15.53
C ILE A 8 5.29 -4.13 14.84
N GLN A 9 6.07 -5.09 15.37
CA GLN A 9 6.12 -6.45 14.83
C GLN A 9 4.73 -7.11 14.89
N HIS A 10 4.04 -7.03 16.03
CA HIS A 10 2.70 -7.61 16.19
C HIS A 10 1.70 -6.99 15.19
N LEU A 11 1.75 -5.66 15.04
CA LEU A 11 0.95 -4.94 14.05
C LEU A 11 1.28 -5.36 12.62
N ALA A 12 2.56 -5.53 12.29
CA ALA A 12 2.98 -5.93 10.96
C ALA A 12 2.42 -7.32 10.61
N CYS A 13 2.53 -8.28 11.53
CA CYS A 13 1.94 -9.60 11.38
C CYS A 13 0.41 -9.56 11.20
N ALA A 14 -0.28 -8.74 12.01
CA ALA A 14 -1.73 -8.58 11.93
C ALA A 14 -2.18 -7.92 10.60
N CYS A 15 -1.48 -6.87 10.16
CA CYS A 15 -1.75 -6.19 8.89
C CYS A 15 -1.53 -7.13 7.69
N LEU A 16 -0.39 -7.84 7.65
CA LEU A 16 -0.10 -8.79 6.57
C LEU A 16 -1.13 -9.91 6.52
N SER A 17 -1.50 -10.48 7.67
CA SER A 17 -2.53 -11.54 7.74
C SER A 17 -3.89 -11.03 7.26
N THR A 18 -4.33 -9.87 7.77
CA THR A 18 -5.62 -9.27 7.40
C THR A 18 -5.68 -8.92 5.92
N GLY A 19 -4.64 -8.26 5.41
CA GLY A 19 -4.56 -7.91 4.00
C GLY A 19 -4.57 -9.16 3.13
N TRP A 20 -3.87 -10.21 3.56
CA TRP A 20 -3.81 -11.47 2.83
C TRP A 20 -5.15 -12.19 2.79
N ASP A 21 -5.86 -12.27 3.92
CA ASP A 21 -7.19 -12.88 4.00
C ASP A 21 -8.19 -12.13 3.10
N ASN A 22 -8.16 -10.80 3.13
CA ASN A 22 -8.96 -9.95 2.25
C ASN A 22 -8.63 -10.20 0.77
N PHE A 23 -7.34 -10.19 0.43
CA PHE A 23 -6.87 -10.40 -0.93
C PHE A 23 -7.26 -11.78 -1.45
N GLN A 24 -7.06 -12.84 -0.65
CA GLN A 24 -7.47 -14.19 -1.02
C GLN A 24 -8.98 -14.30 -1.21
N THR A 25 -9.77 -13.69 -0.33
CA THR A 25 -11.24 -13.70 -0.43
C THR A 25 -11.69 -13.06 -1.73
N ALA A 26 -11.15 -11.89 -2.07
CA ALA A 26 -11.42 -11.23 -3.34
C ALA A 26 -10.96 -12.09 -4.52
N HIS A 27 -9.71 -12.57 -4.51
CA HIS A 27 -9.12 -13.34 -5.60
C HIS A 27 -9.86 -14.64 -5.90
N ARG A 28 -10.23 -15.42 -4.87
CA ARG A 28 -10.99 -16.67 -5.00
C ARG A 28 -12.36 -16.49 -5.63
N ALA A 29 -12.97 -15.32 -5.48
CA ALA A 29 -14.26 -15.04 -6.09
C ALA A 29 -14.19 -14.86 -7.62
N ILE A 30 -12.98 -14.76 -8.19
CA ILE A 30 -12.77 -14.24 -9.55
C ILE A 30 -11.87 -15.13 -10.39
N LEU A 31 -10.78 -15.65 -9.83
CA LEU A 31 -9.72 -16.30 -10.61
C LEU A 31 -9.70 -17.83 -10.42
N PRO A 32 -9.31 -18.59 -11.46
CA PRO A 32 -9.36 -20.05 -11.43
C PRO A 32 -8.47 -20.65 -10.32
N GLU A 33 -8.86 -21.80 -9.79
CA GLU A 33 -8.16 -22.49 -8.68
C GLU A 33 -6.69 -22.82 -8.99
N GLU A 34 -6.32 -22.96 -10.26
CA GLU A 34 -4.94 -23.20 -10.70
C GLU A 34 -3.96 -22.07 -10.32
N TRP A 35 -4.49 -20.86 -10.05
CA TRP A 35 -3.74 -19.70 -9.56
C TRP A 35 -3.62 -19.66 -8.03
N GLN A 36 -4.24 -20.61 -7.31
CA GLN A 36 -4.17 -20.74 -5.84
C GLN A 36 -2.94 -21.55 -5.39
N ARG A 37 -1.80 -21.42 -6.08
CA ARG A 37 -0.58 -22.11 -5.65
C ARG A 37 -0.22 -21.72 -4.22
N ARG A 38 0.32 -22.70 -3.48
CA ARG A 38 0.73 -22.59 -2.07
C ARG A 38 1.39 -21.24 -1.83
N CYS A 39 0.79 -20.49 -0.93
CA CYS A 39 1.23 -19.17 -0.58
C CYS A 39 2.50 -19.34 0.24
N GLU A 40 3.62 -18.94 -0.34
CA GLU A 40 4.89 -18.80 0.37
C GLU A 40 4.69 -17.94 1.63
N PRO A 41 5.53 -18.12 2.66
CA PRO A 41 5.60 -17.15 3.75
C PRO A 41 5.76 -15.73 3.18
N PHE A 42 5.28 -14.73 3.90
CA PHE A 42 5.48 -13.34 3.51
C PHE A 42 6.97 -13.08 3.24
N SER A 43 7.27 -12.46 2.11
CA SER A 43 8.66 -12.17 1.79
C SER A 43 9.14 -10.98 2.62
N TRP A 44 10.45 -10.88 2.78
CA TRP A 44 11.06 -9.82 3.58
C TRP A 44 10.64 -8.40 3.12
N ILE A 45 10.39 -8.19 1.81
CA ILE A 45 10.05 -6.86 1.28
C ILE A 45 8.59 -6.49 1.63
N GLU A 46 7.69 -7.47 1.70
CA GLU A 46 6.30 -7.26 2.14
C GLU A 46 6.30 -6.80 3.60
N GLU A 47 7.05 -7.52 4.44
CA GLU A 47 7.19 -7.18 5.84
C GLU A 47 7.92 -5.84 6.04
N PHE A 48 8.99 -5.57 5.28
CA PHE A 48 9.71 -4.30 5.31
C PHE A 48 8.80 -3.12 4.98
N ARG A 49 7.97 -3.20 3.93
CA ARG A 49 7.04 -2.12 3.54
C ARG A 49 6.04 -1.84 4.64
N VAL A 50 5.46 -2.89 5.23
CA VAL A 50 4.53 -2.74 6.36
C VAL A 50 5.22 -2.13 7.57
N HIS A 51 6.42 -2.59 7.92
CA HIS A 51 7.21 -2.01 8.99
C HIS A 51 7.51 -0.54 8.78
N ARG A 52 7.98 -0.17 7.58
CA ARG A 52 8.28 1.20 7.22
C ARG A 52 7.06 2.10 7.41
N ALA A 53 5.91 1.69 6.87
CA ALA A 53 4.67 2.42 6.99
C ALA A 53 4.23 2.56 8.46
N LEU A 54 4.29 1.49 9.25
CA LEU A 54 3.95 1.52 10.68
C LEU A 54 4.87 2.45 11.48
N TRP A 55 6.18 2.44 11.20
CA TRP A 55 7.13 3.37 11.83
C TRP A 55 6.84 4.81 11.45
N GLN A 56 6.53 5.09 10.18
CA GLN A 56 6.16 6.43 9.72
C GLN A 56 4.88 6.93 10.39
N LEU A 57 3.81 6.11 10.41
CA LEU A 57 2.56 6.42 11.10
C LEU A 57 2.78 6.65 12.60
N ARG A 58 3.67 5.86 13.21
CA ARG A 58 4.01 5.98 14.63
C ARG A 58 4.69 7.31 14.95
N ILE A 59 5.74 7.63 14.18
CA ILE A 59 6.49 8.88 14.35
C ILE A 59 5.57 10.07 14.10
N TYR A 60 4.75 10.02 13.04
CA TYR A 60 3.79 11.06 12.72
C TYR A 60 2.79 11.30 13.86
N SER A 61 2.20 10.23 14.39
CA SER A 61 1.29 10.27 15.55
C SER A 61 1.95 10.88 16.79
N ASP A 62 3.16 10.42 17.13
CA ASP A 62 3.89 10.90 18.30
C ASP A 62 4.25 12.41 18.15
N LEU A 63 4.68 12.87 16.96
CA LEU A 63 4.97 14.28 16.68
C LEU A 63 3.72 15.16 16.76
N TRP A 64 2.61 14.69 16.19
CA TRP A 64 1.33 15.39 16.24
C TRP A 64 0.89 15.62 17.69
N ASN A 65 0.96 14.58 18.52
CA ASN A 65 0.59 14.66 19.93
C ASN A 65 1.47 15.66 20.70
N ILE A 66 2.79 15.67 20.47
CA ILE A 66 3.71 16.67 21.07
C ILE A 66 3.32 18.09 20.64
N ALA A 67 3.00 18.29 19.36
CA ALA A 67 2.57 19.59 18.84
C ALA A 67 1.22 20.04 19.43
N ALA A 68 0.29 19.11 19.65
CA ALA A 68 -1.00 19.37 20.28
C ALA A 68 -0.84 19.76 21.77
N GLU A 69 0.02 19.07 22.53
CA GLU A 69 0.32 19.40 23.93
C GLU A 69 0.87 20.82 24.09
N LYS A 70 1.80 21.24 23.21
CA LYS A 70 2.37 22.60 23.22
C LYS A 70 1.32 23.71 23.02
N LYS A 71 0.21 23.41 22.33
CA LYS A 71 -0.86 24.38 22.05
C LYS A 71 -1.84 24.51 23.22
N SER A 72 -1.85 23.58 24.18
CA SER A 72 -2.71 23.66 25.37
C SER A 72 -2.07 24.57 26.43
N PRO A 73 -2.61 25.76 26.72
CA PRO A 73 -2.00 26.71 27.66
C PRO A 73 -2.29 26.40 29.12
N VAL A 74 -3.08 25.35 29.41
CA VAL A 74 -3.57 25.06 30.76
C VAL A 74 -2.67 23.99 31.38
N PRO A 75 -1.95 24.29 32.48
CA PRO A 75 -1.32 23.26 33.29
C PRO A 75 -2.44 22.42 33.89
N ASP A 76 -2.61 21.20 33.40
CA ASP A 76 -3.59 20.27 33.96
C ASP A 76 -3.19 19.99 35.42
N PRO A 77 -4.01 20.33 36.43
CA PRO A 77 -3.65 20.16 37.85
C PRO A 77 -3.51 18.70 38.27
N TYR A 78 -3.98 17.80 37.40
CA TYR A 78 -3.91 16.36 37.57
C TYR A 78 -3.17 15.78 36.37
N PRO A 79 -2.05 15.04 36.56
CA PRO A 79 -1.40 14.34 35.47
C PRO A 79 -2.35 13.25 34.98
N SER A 80 -3.12 13.54 33.94
CA SER A 80 -3.91 12.53 33.25
C SER A 80 -2.98 11.49 32.64
N ALA A 81 -3.45 10.24 32.58
CA ALA A 81 -2.67 9.03 32.31
C ALA A 81 -2.05 8.93 30.89
N CYS A 82 -1.82 10.04 30.18
CA CYS A 82 -1.08 10.08 28.92
C CYS A 82 0.45 10.02 29.13
N THR A 83 0.90 9.22 30.09
CA THR A 83 2.33 8.99 30.41
C THR A 83 3.09 8.30 29.28
N SER A 84 2.42 7.83 28.21
CA SER A 84 3.08 7.18 27.08
C SER A 84 3.86 8.13 26.18
N LEU A 85 3.57 9.44 26.20
CA LEU A 85 4.27 10.44 25.37
C LEU A 85 5.71 10.70 25.82
N ARG A 86 6.07 10.33 27.06
CA ARG A 86 7.47 10.37 27.54
C ARG A 86 8.35 9.24 27.01
N LYS A 87 7.86 8.39 26.10
CA LYS A 87 8.67 7.27 25.56
C LYS A 87 9.80 7.73 24.66
N TRP A 88 9.67 8.88 24.01
CA TRP A 88 10.72 9.48 23.21
C TRP A 88 11.33 10.67 23.96
N THR A 89 12.64 10.61 24.21
CA THR A 89 13.38 11.67 24.90
C THR A 89 13.84 12.75 23.91
N TRP A 90 12.98 13.13 22.95
CA TRP A 90 13.34 14.14 21.95
C TRP A 90 13.28 15.53 22.55
N SER A 91 14.34 16.31 22.34
CA SER A 91 14.30 17.74 22.58
C SER A 91 13.37 18.43 21.56
N PRO A 92 12.79 19.59 21.89
CA PRO A 92 11.97 20.36 20.95
C PRO A 92 12.68 20.64 19.61
N SER A 93 13.99 20.88 19.64
CA SER A 93 14.78 21.12 18.43
C SER A 93 14.98 19.87 17.57
N GLU A 94 14.99 18.68 18.16
CA GLU A 94 15.04 17.41 17.42
C GLU A 94 13.69 17.10 16.79
N ALA A 95 12.57 17.37 17.47
CA ALA A 95 11.24 17.19 16.90
C ALA A 95 11.00 18.13 15.69
N ASP A 96 11.42 19.39 15.79
CA ASP A 96 11.33 20.34 14.66
C ASP A 96 12.24 19.90 13.51
N LYS A 97 13.46 19.42 13.80
CA LYS A 97 14.34 18.82 12.78
C LYS A 97 13.72 17.60 12.12
N ILE A 98 13.08 16.70 12.86
CA ILE A 98 12.43 15.50 12.29
C ILE A 98 11.26 15.88 11.39
N THR A 99 10.50 16.92 11.77
CA THR A 99 9.38 17.44 10.97
C THR A 99 9.86 18.15 9.70
N THR A 100 11.04 18.78 9.76
CA THR A 100 11.65 19.54 8.64
C THR A 100 12.52 18.66 7.74
N LEU A 101 13.17 17.63 8.30
CA LEU A 101 13.89 16.62 7.54
C LEU A 101 12.86 15.84 6.73
N ALA A 102 13.22 15.51 5.50
CA ALA A 102 12.47 14.74 4.51
C ALA A 102 12.01 13.32 4.96
N ILE A 103 11.93 13.03 6.26
CA ILE A 103 11.35 11.82 6.87
C ILE A 103 9.89 11.64 6.40
N PHE A 104 9.21 12.75 6.08
CA PHE A 104 7.88 12.76 5.45
C PHE A 104 7.89 13.31 4.02
N ASP A 105 9.05 13.40 3.36
CA ASP A 105 9.05 13.58 1.90
C ASP A 105 8.64 12.25 1.28
N LEU A 106 7.34 12.00 1.38
CA LEU A 106 6.70 10.81 0.86
C LEU A 106 6.82 10.90 -0.64
N SER A 107 7.78 10.16 -1.18
CA SER A 107 7.67 9.80 -2.57
C SER A 107 6.24 9.26 -2.77
N PRO A 108 5.51 9.64 -3.83
CA PRO A 108 4.13 9.19 -4.06
C PRO A 108 3.98 7.67 -3.94
N VAL A 109 5.07 6.97 -4.23
CA VAL A 109 5.35 5.56 -3.94
C VAL A 109 5.03 5.11 -2.51
N GLN A 110 5.63 5.75 -1.50
CA GLN A 110 5.46 5.36 -0.09
C GLN A 110 4.05 5.69 0.38
N SER A 111 3.41 6.71 -0.21
CA SER A 111 2.04 7.06 0.13
C SER A 111 1.08 5.89 -0.06
N TYR A 112 1.18 5.14 -1.17
CA TYR A 112 0.31 3.98 -1.39
C TYR A 112 0.48 2.91 -0.32
N GLU A 113 1.72 2.61 0.08
CA GLU A 113 2.00 1.62 1.13
C GLU A 113 1.50 2.08 2.50
N ILE A 114 1.70 3.36 2.84
CA ILE A 114 1.23 3.93 4.11
C ILE A 114 -0.29 3.90 4.19
N HIS A 115 -0.98 4.30 3.13
CA HIS A 115 -2.43 4.28 3.09
C HIS A 115 -2.99 2.86 3.13
N THR A 116 -2.31 1.92 2.46
CA THR A 116 -2.62 0.48 2.56
C THR A 116 -2.56 0.02 4.02
N VAL A 117 -1.46 0.30 4.72
CA VAL A 117 -1.30 -0.10 6.11
C VAL A 117 -2.30 0.63 7.02
N ALA A 118 -2.58 1.90 6.76
CA ALA A 118 -3.59 2.66 7.52
C ALA A 118 -4.98 2.03 7.40
N ASP A 119 -5.40 1.61 6.21
CA ASP A 119 -6.70 0.94 6.03
C ASP A 119 -6.74 -0.45 6.63
N LEU A 120 -5.61 -1.18 6.65
CA LEU A 120 -5.52 -2.44 7.38
C LEU A 120 -5.61 -2.21 8.90
N LEU A 121 -4.99 -1.16 9.43
CA LEU A 121 -5.13 -0.77 10.84
C LEU A 121 -6.57 -0.38 11.20
N ARG A 122 -7.27 0.36 10.32
CA ARG A 122 -8.70 0.68 10.51
C ARG A 122 -9.54 -0.60 10.59
N GLN A 123 -9.28 -1.58 9.73
CA GLN A 123 -9.97 -2.88 9.76
C GLN A 123 -9.67 -3.69 11.02
N LEU A 124 -8.48 -3.54 11.59
CA LEU A 124 -8.12 -4.10 12.89
C LEU A 124 -8.78 -3.37 14.07
N GLY A 125 -9.49 -2.26 13.82
CA GLY A 125 -10.19 -1.46 14.83
C GLY A 125 -9.31 -0.40 15.50
N VAL A 126 -8.19 0.00 14.88
CA VAL A 126 -7.37 1.11 15.38
C VAL A 126 -8.08 2.44 15.09
N PRO A 127 -8.38 3.27 16.11
CA PRO A 127 -9.08 4.54 15.89
C PRO A 127 -8.25 5.53 15.08
N SER A 128 -8.76 5.97 13.93
CA SER A 128 -8.22 7.11 13.18
C SER A 128 -8.85 8.40 13.67
N LEU A 129 -8.07 9.49 13.69
CA LEU A 129 -8.55 10.82 14.10
C LEU A 129 -9.15 11.62 12.95
N CYS A 130 -8.98 11.16 11.70
CA CYS A 130 -9.28 11.93 10.51
C CYS A 130 -10.10 11.07 9.54
N ASP A 131 -11.35 10.78 9.91
CA ASP A 131 -12.31 10.13 9.01
C ASP A 131 -13.35 11.13 8.43
N ASP A 132 -13.40 12.38 8.93
CA ASP A 132 -14.47 13.34 8.59
C ASP A 132 -14.12 14.37 7.49
N GLU A 133 -12.87 14.46 7.05
CA GLU A 133 -12.49 15.33 5.93
C GLU A 133 -11.94 14.51 4.75
N THR A 134 -12.77 13.62 4.21
CA THR A 134 -12.70 13.48 2.75
C THR A 134 -13.24 14.80 2.21
N PRO A 135 -12.47 15.60 1.45
CA PRO A 135 -13.08 16.70 0.74
C PRO A 135 -14.12 16.06 -0.19
N THR A 136 -15.39 16.20 0.15
CA THR A 136 -16.48 16.08 -0.81
C THR A 136 -16.05 16.98 -1.94
N ILE A 137 -15.65 16.38 -3.06
CA ILE A 137 -15.34 17.10 -4.28
C ILE A 137 -16.70 17.66 -4.73
N ASP A 138 -17.05 18.85 -4.22
CA ASP A 138 -18.13 19.64 -4.75
C ASP A 138 -17.82 19.84 -6.23
N GLY A 139 -18.68 19.26 -7.08
CA GLY A 139 -18.46 18.97 -8.49
C GLY A 139 -18.36 20.17 -9.43
N THR A 140 -17.60 21.19 -9.07
CA THR A 140 -17.49 22.44 -9.84
C THR A 140 -16.08 23.03 -9.92
N GLY A 141 -15.07 22.36 -9.38
CA GLY A 141 -13.66 22.77 -9.46
C GLY A 141 -12.88 22.06 -10.57
N SER A 142 -12.87 22.66 -11.76
CA SER A 142 -12.03 22.26 -12.90
C SER A 142 -10.53 22.30 -12.56
N GLY A 143 -9.84 21.15 -12.69
CA GLY A 143 -8.40 21.07 -12.98
C GLY A 143 -7.52 20.41 -11.92
N SER A 144 -7.13 19.16 -12.16
CA SER A 144 -5.83 18.59 -11.75
C SER A 144 -5.49 18.55 -10.26
N SER A 145 -6.36 17.98 -9.41
CA SER A 145 -6.06 17.72 -7.98
C SER A 145 -5.59 16.28 -7.71
N HIS A 146 -5.22 15.50 -8.74
CA HIS A 146 -4.79 14.10 -8.57
C HIS A 146 -3.28 13.91 -8.37
N LEU A 147 -2.51 15.00 -8.38
CA LEU A 147 -1.04 14.96 -8.25
C LEU A 147 -0.53 15.16 -6.82
N ILE A 148 -1.41 15.55 -5.88
CA ILE A 148 -1.02 15.70 -4.48
C ILE A 148 -1.35 14.39 -3.77
N PRO A 149 -0.35 13.67 -3.21
CA PRO A 149 -0.62 12.48 -2.43
C PRO A 149 -1.57 12.83 -1.28
N PRO A 150 -2.55 11.95 -0.96
CA PRO A 150 -3.45 12.20 0.16
C PRO A 150 -2.65 12.46 1.44
N PRO A 151 -3.16 13.33 2.34
CA PRO A 151 -2.47 13.65 3.58
C PRO A 151 -2.24 12.38 4.39
N LEU A 152 -1.14 12.35 5.16
CA LEU A 152 -0.82 11.20 6.00
C LEU A 152 -1.97 10.85 6.94
N PRO A 153 -2.40 9.58 6.99
CA PRO A 153 -3.41 9.14 7.93
C PRO A 153 -2.93 9.37 9.37
N LEU A 154 -3.76 10.04 10.16
CA LEU A 154 -3.47 10.30 11.56
C LEU A 154 -4.20 9.30 12.47
N PHE A 155 -3.44 8.70 13.39
CA PHE A 155 -3.95 7.84 14.44
C PHE A 155 -3.60 8.47 15.79
N ALA A 156 -4.55 8.51 16.73
CA ALA A 156 -4.27 8.99 18.09
C ALA A 156 -3.27 8.06 18.81
N SER A 157 -3.41 6.76 18.53
CA SER A 157 -2.58 5.70 19.06
C SER A 157 -2.63 4.50 18.12
N LEU A 158 -1.48 3.88 17.87
CA LEU A 158 -1.40 2.61 17.13
C LEU A 158 -1.66 1.39 18.03
N HIS A 159 -2.40 1.57 19.13
CA HIS A 159 -2.77 0.46 19.99
C HIS A 159 -4.05 -0.18 19.47
N VAL A 160 -3.98 -1.46 19.11
CA VAL A 160 -5.17 -2.25 18.78
C VAL A 160 -5.72 -2.82 20.09
N PRO A 161 -7.05 -2.90 20.25
CA PRO A 161 -7.66 -3.64 21.35
C PRO A 161 -7.12 -5.08 21.43
N ASP A 162 -6.73 -5.54 22.62
CA ASP A 162 -6.04 -6.82 22.86
C ASP A 162 -6.77 -8.05 22.26
N MET A 163 -8.10 -7.99 22.16
CA MET A 163 -8.95 -9.05 21.61
C MET A 163 -8.76 -9.30 20.10
N ASN A 164 -8.21 -8.33 19.38
CA ASN A 164 -7.98 -8.44 17.93
C ASN A 164 -6.55 -8.89 17.62
N ILE A 165 -5.52 -8.40 18.33
CA ILE A 165 -4.12 -8.79 18.08
C ILE A 165 -3.86 -10.26 18.41
N THR A 166 -4.43 -10.77 19.49
CA THR A 166 -4.18 -12.14 19.98
C THR A 166 -4.62 -13.24 19.01
N ARG A 167 -5.40 -12.89 17.98
CA ARG A 167 -5.82 -13.81 16.90
C ARG A 167 -4.74 -14.05 15.85
N TYR A 168 -3.74 -13.18 15.78
CA TYR A 168 -2.69 -13.25 14.77
C TYR A 168 -1.43 -13.87 15.36
N LEU A 169 -0.86 -14.83 14.64
CA LEU A 169 0.43 -15.40 15.00
C LEU A 169 1.52 -14.35 14.74
N THR A 170 2.36 -14.09 15.73
CA THR A 170 3.59 -13.30 15.52
C THR A 170 4.68 -14.23 15.01
N TRP A 171 5.37 -13.84 13.94
CA TRP A 171 6.53 -14.54 13.41
C TRP A 171 7.77 -13.62 13.45
N PRO A 172 8.99 -14.19 13.46
CA PRO A 172 10.21 -13.39 13.32
C PRO A 172 10.33 -12.84 11.89
N SER A 173 10.89 -11.64 11.75
CA SER A 173 11.09 -11.04 10.43
C SER A 173 11.95 -11.92 9.52
N PRO A 174 11.55 -12.12 8.25
CA PRO A 174 12.35 -12.83 7.27
C PRO A 174 13.71 -12.19 7.10
N THR A 175 14.74 -13.01 6.90
CA THR A 175 16.08 -12.53 6.61
C THR A 175 16.10 -11.77 5.29
N THR A 176 16.78 -10.62 5.27
CA THR A 176 17.07 -9.89 4.04
C THR A 176 17.85 -10.79 3.08
N PRO A 177 17.37 -11.00 1.85
CA PRO A 177 18.02 -11.88 0.90
C PRO A 177 19.28 -11.23 0.32
N GLU A 178 20.17 -12.04 -0.23
CA GLU A 178 21.37 -11.58 -0.91
C GLU A 178 21.06 -10.73 -2.15
N GLU A 179 21.95 -9.79 -2.46
CA GLU A 179 21.84 -8.95 -3.65
C GLU A 179 22.16 -9.76 -4.90
N THR A 180 21.12 -10.25 -5.57
CA THR A 180 21.22 -11.06 -6.79
C THR A 180 20.32 -10.49 -7.87
N ALA A 181 20.66 -10.75 -9.13
CA ALA A 181 19.82 -10.36 -10.27
C ALA A 181 18.39 -10.95 -10.16
N LEU A 182 18.26 -12.15 -9.59
CA LEU A 182 16.97 -12.79 -9.29
C LEU A 182 16.14 -11.92 -8.33
N ASN A 183 16.71 -11.56 -7.19
CA ASN A 183 16.01 -10.74 -6.19
C ASN A 183 15.68 -9.35 -6.73
N PHE A 184 16.60 -8.72 -7.44
CA PHE A 184 16.35 -7.44 -8.11
C PHE A 184 15.19 -7.53 -9.10
N HIS A 185 15.17 -8.56 -9.95
CA HIS A 185 14.14 -8.74 -10.97
C HIS A 185 12.72 -8.84 -10.37
N TRP A 186 12.59 -9.57 -9.26
CA TRP A 186 11.34 -9.74 -8.51
C TRP A 186 11.09 -8.64 -7.46
N GLY A 187 11.90 -7.58 -7.43
CA GLY A 187 11.72 -6.48 -6.48
C GLY A 187 11.89 -6.89 -5.02
N ARG A 188 12.68 -7.95 -4.78
CA ARG A 188 13.07 -8.49 -3.47
C ARG A 188 14.50 -8.11 -3.08
N SER A 189 15.17 -7.27 -3.86
CA SER A 189 16.50 -6.75 -3.51
C SER A 189 16.39 -5.60 -2.50
N PRO A 190 17.32 -5.47 -1.53
CA PRO A 190 17.51 -4.27 -0.72
C PRO A 190 17.44 -2.94 -1.49
N ASP A 191 17.98 -2.89 -2.70
CA ASP A 191 17.97 -1.67 -3.53
C ASP A 191 16.55 -1.28 -3.97
N CYS A 192 15.62 -2.25 -4.01
CA CYS A 192 14.23 -2.03 -4.36
C CYS A 192 13.41 -1.39 -3.23
N THR A 193 13.99 -1.16 -2.05
CA THR A 193 13.28 -0.57 -0.90
C THR A 193 12.92 0.90 -1.11
N SER A 194 13.73 1.64 -1.87
CA SER A 194 13.52 3.08 -2.09
C SER A 194 12.49 3.38 -3.20
N GLY A 195 12.27 2.42 -4.11
CA GLY A 195 11.46 2.59 -5.31
C GLY A 195 9.99 2.22 -5.14
N ALA A 196 9.20 2.57 -6.17
CA ALA A 196 7.81 2.18 -6.32
C ALA A 196 7.67 0.66 -6.28
N SER A 197 6.68 0.14 -5.56
CA SER A 197 6.21 -1.21 -5.82
C SER A 197 5.70 -1.27 -7.26
N LYS A 198 5.93 -2.38 -7.97
CA LYS A 198 5.50 -2.51 -9.38
C LYS A 198 3.98 -2.35 -9.51
N GLN A 199 3.24 -2.67 -8.46
CA GLN A 199 1.81 -2.52 -8.30
C GLN A 199 1.43 -1.02 -8.24
N ALA A 200 2.16 -0.23 -7.44
CA ALA A 200 1.98 1.22 -7.39
C ALA A 200 2.30 1.88 -8.74
N THR A 201 3.39 1.48 -9.39
CA THR A 201 3.73 1.96 -10.75
C THR A 201 2.64 1.60 -11.74
N TYR A 202 2.20 0.34 -11.74
CA TYR A 202 1.15 -0.14 -12.62
C TYR A 202 -0.15 0.66 -12.43
N TYR A 203 -0.63 0.77 -11.19
CA TYR A 203 -1.82 1.56 -10.86
C TYR A 203 -1.67 3.02 -11.30
N GLY A 204 -0.52 3.65 -11.04
CA GLY A 204 -0.23 5.02 -11.48
C GLY A 204 -0.26 5.17 -13.00
N THR A 205 0.29 4.22 -13.77
CA THR A 205 0.21 4.21 -15.23
C THR A 205 -1.24 4.09 -15.70
N MET A 206 -2.05 3.23 -15.07
CA MET A 206 -3.47 3.12 -15.40
C MET A 206 -4.22 4.43 -15.14
N GLN A 207 -3.93 5.11 -14.03
CA GLN A 207 -4.53 6.41 -13.71
C GLN A 207 -4.19 7.48 -14.75
N MET A 208 -2.95 7.50 -15.25
CA MET A 208 -2.54 8.45 -16.30
C MET A 208 -3.26 8.18 -17.62
N ASP A 209 -3.43 6.90 -17.99
CA ASP A 209 -4.18 6.50 -19.19
C ASP A 209 -5.69 6.84 -19.07
N LEU A 210 -6.18 7.04 -17.85
CA LEU A 210 -7.57 7.40 -17.53
C LEU A 210 -7.83 8.91 -17.44
N ALA A 211 -6.81 9.76 -17.63
CA ALA A 211 -6.94 11.22 -17.64
C ALA A 211 -7.75 11.80 -18.83
N PHE A 212 -8.64 11.00 -19.42
CA PHE A 212 -9.76 11.47 -20.22
C PHE A 212 -10.84 12.11 -19.30
N PRO A 213 -11.78 12.91 -19.84
CA PRO A 213 -12.63 13.76 -19.02
C PRO A 213 -13.39 12.97 -17.93
N PRO A 214 -13.46 13.48 -16.68
CA PRO A 214 -14.19 12.85 -15.59
C PRO A 214 -15.63 12.51 -15.99
N GLY A 215 -16.06 11.27 -15.72
CA GLY A 215 -17.44 10.82 -15.95
C GLY A 215 -17.68 10.01 -17.24
N LEU A 216 -16.70 9.89 -18.13
CA LEU A 216 -16.83 9.02 -19.32
C LEU A 216 -16.45 7.55 -19.06
N HIS A 217 -15.64 7.26 -18.02
CA HIS A 217 -15.12 5.93 -17.74
C HIS A 217 -15.15 5.55 -16.26
N PRO A 218 -16.21 4.91 -15.75
CA PRO A 218 -16.11 4.17 -14.50
C PRO A 218 -15.33 2.88 -14.79
N THR A 219 -14.00 2.97 -14.86
CA THR A 219 -13.17 1.76 -14.99
C THR A 219 -13.12 0.99 -13.68
N GLY A 220 -13.62 1.60 -12.61
CA GLY A 220 -13.60 1.00 -11.29
C GLY A 220 -12.24 1.14 -10.61
N LEU A 221 -11.24 1.63 -11.32
CA LEU A 221 -9.91 1.97 -10.82
C LEU A 221 -9.86 3.40 -10.30
N ASP A 222 -10.88 4.21 -10.54
CA ASP A 222 -10.95 5.60 -10.07
C ASP A 222 -11.03 5.68 -8.54
N ASP A 223 -11.41 4.58 -7.89
CA ASP A 223 -11.46 4.45 -6.44
C ASP A 223 -10.33 3.56 -5.94
N ILE A 224 -9.36 4.18 -5.27
CA ILE A 224 -8.18 3.49 -4.75
C ILE A 224 -8.45 2.74 -3.43
N GLN A 225 -9.47 3.14 -2.69
CA GLN A 225 -9.72 2.67 -1.32
C GLN A 225 -9.88 1.14 -1.23
N PRO A 226 -10.62 0.48 -2.14
CA PRO A 226 -10.69 -0.98 -2.15
C PRO A 226 -9.32 -1.65 -2.28
N PHE A 227 -8.38 -1.08 -3.06
CA PHE A 227 -7.05 -1.66 -3.25
C PHE A 227 -6.17 -1.56 -1.99
N TYR A 228 -6.31 -0.46 -1.23
CA TYR A 228 -5.70 -0.33 0.10
C TYR A 228 -6.20 -1.41 1.06
N ARG A 229 -7.51 -1.63 1.12
CA ARG A 229 -8.10 -2.66 2.00
C ARG A 229 -7.64 -4.08 1.66
N LEU A 230 -7.32 -4.33 0.40
CA LEU A 230 -6.81 -5.60 -0.11
C LEU A 230 -5.29 -5.78 0.05
N GLY A 231 -4.57 -4.80 0.61
CA GLY A 231 -3.12 -4.91 0.79
C GLY A 231 -2.30 -4.80 -0.51
N VAL A 232 -2.91 -4.42 -1.64
CA VAL A 232 -2.33 -4.61 -2.98
C VAL A 232 -0.94 -4.00 -3.14
N PHE A 233 -0.70 -2.86 -2.50
CA PHE A 233 0.54 -2.11 -2.67
C PHE A 233 1.68 -2.58 -1.77
N VAL A 234 1.42 -3.42 -0.77
CA VAL A 234 2.47 -4.01 0.08
C VAL A 234 3.00 -5.33 -0.49
N TRP A 235 2.20 -6.04 -1.29
CA TRP A 235 2.58 -7.33 -1.85
C TRP A 235 3.82 -7.26 -2.75
N ASP A 236 4.63 -8.32 -2.70
CA ASP A 236 5.80 -8.38 -3.57
C ASP A 236 5.41 -8.69 -5.02
N THR A 237 6.37 -8.47 -5.93
CA THR A 237 6.16 -8.69 -7.37
C THR A 237 5.83 -10.15 -7.69
N TRP A 238 6.48 -11.09 -7.00
CA TRP A 238 6.33 -12.52 -7.26
C TRP A 238 4.94 -13.00 -6.87
N ARG A 239 4.47 -12.64 -5.67
CA ARG A 239 3.11 -12.91 -5.20
C ARG A 239 2.08 -12.34 -6.16
N MET A 240 2.24 -11.09 -6.58
CA MET A 240 1.28 -10.48 -7.51
C MET A 240 1.32 -11.10 -8.91
N TYR A 241 2.48 -11.55 -9.37
CA TYR A 241 2.61 -12.31 -10.61
C TYR A 241 1.95 -13.69 -10.51
N LEU A 242 2.21 -14.44 -9.43
CA LEU A 242 1.59 -15.74 -9.17
C LEU A 242 0.07 -15.68 -9.08
N MET A 243 -0.46 -14.55 -8.61
CA MET A 243 -1.90 -14.32 -8.52
C MET A 243 -2.48 -13.75 -9.82
N GLY A 244 -1.67 -13.63 -10.88
CA GLY A 244 -2.08 -13.12 -12.18
C GLY A 244 -2.41 -11.62 -12.20
N CYS A 245 -2.08 -10.89 -11.14
CA CYS A 245 -2.36 -9.48 -10.98
C CYS A 245 -1.20 -8.59 -11.47
N LEU A 246 -0.09 -9.18 -11.87
CA LEU A 246 1.03 -8.47 -12.48
C LEU A 246 1.58 -9.27 -13.67
N SER A 247 2.13 -8.57 -14.66
CA SER A 247 2.88 -9.16 -15.77
C SER A 247 4.35 -8.78 -15.66
N MET A 248 5.24 -9.74 -15.92
CA MET A 248 6.66 -9.45 -16.09
C MET A 248 6.87 -9.04 -17.54
N GLY A 249 6.61 -7.76 -17.81
CA GLY A 249 6.69 -7.18 -19.15
C GLY A 249 8.13 -7.14 -19.63
N ARG A 250 8.51 -8.07 -20.50
CA ARG A 250 9.50 -7.80 -21.55
C ARG A 250 8.79 -7.79 -22.90
N PRO A 251 9.34 -7.08 -23.90
CA PRO A 251 8.77 -7.10 -25.23
C PRO A 251 8.62 -8.54 -25.76
N PRO A 252 7.58 -8.86 -26.54
CA PRO A 252 7.26 -10.22 -26.98
C PRO A 252 8.39 -10.95 -27.73
N TRP A 253 9.33 -10.19 -28.31
CA TRP A 253 10.48 -10.73 -29.04
C TRP A 253 11.62 -11.19 -28.13
N ILE A 254 11.61 -10.86 -26.83
CA ILE A 254 12.60 -11.31 -25.85
C ILE A 254 11.99 -12.48 -25.05
N LYS A 255 12.17 -13.70 -25.57
CA LYS A 255 11.79 -14.94 -24.88
C LYS A 255 12.89 -15.37 -23.90
N GLU A 256 13.08 -14.58 -22.86
CA GLU A 256 13.99 -14.94 -21.78
C GLU A 256 13.23 -15.72 -20.70
N MET A 257 13.78 -16.86 -20.30
CA MET A 257 13.29 -17.60 -19.15
C MET A 257 13.79 -16.89 -17.89
N ILE A 258 12.85 -16.38 -17.09
CA ILE A 258 13.15 -15.71 -15.84
C ILE A 258 13.15 -16.76 -14.75
N GLN A 259 14.26 -16.89 -14.03
CA GLN A 259 14.31 -17.71 -12.82
C GLN A 259 13.37 -17.12 -11.77
N THR A 260 12.59 -17.96 -11.10
CA THR A 260 11.64 -17.57 -10.06
C THR A 260 12.24 -17.79 -8.67
N PRO A 261 11.68 -17.17 -7.62
CA PRO A 261 12.16 -17.36 -6.25
C PRO A 261 12.07 -18.81 -5.74
N ASP A 262 11.15 -19.63 -6.28
CA ASP A 262 11.05 -21.06 -5.96
C ASP A 262 12.06 -21.96 -6.72
N GLY A 263 12.96 -21.35 -7.50
CA GLY A 263 13.98 -22.03 -8.30
C GLY A 263 13.49 -22.56 -9.64
N SER A 264 12.19 -22.43 -9.96
CA SER A 264 11.66 -22.74 -11.28
C SER A 264 12.00 -21.63 -12.30
N TYR A 265 11.49 -21.78 -13.52
CA TYR A 265 11.64 -20.78 -14.57
C TYR A 265 10.29 -20.49 -15.20
N VAL A 266 9.98 -19.22 -15.39
CA VAL A 266 8.78 -18.77 -16.08
C VAL A 266 9.19 -18.01 -17.33
N CYS A 267 8.46 -18.25 -18.42
CA CYS A 267 8.54 -17.36 -19.57
C CYS A 267 7.94 -16.01 -19.17
N SER A 268 8.52 -14.91 -19.65
CA SER A 268 7.93 -13.57 -19.56
C SER A 268 6.59 -13.54 -20.30
N LEU A 269 5.54 -14.07 -19.66
CA LEU A 269 4.18 -14.03 -20.16
C LEU A 269 3.76 -12.57 -20.19
N HIS A 270 3.69 -12.01 -21.41
CA HIS A 270 3.09 -10.71 -21.64
C HIS A 270 1.58 -10.85 -21.49
N VAL A 271 1.07 -10.61 -20.28
CA VAL A 271 -0.37 -10.44 -20.08
C VAL A 271 -0.71 -9.03 -20.55
N GLY A 272 -1.47 -8.94 -21.64
CA GLY A 272 -1.86 -7.65 -22.21
C GLY A 272 -2.55 -6.76 -21.16
N MET A 273 -2.28 -5.45 -21.23
CA MET A 273 -2.77 -4.47 -20.25
C MET A 273 -4.27 -4.58 -19.97
N MET A 274 -5.09 -4.84 -21.00
CA MET A 274 -6.54 -5.04 -20.90
C MET A 274 -6.93 -6.22 -20.01
N VAL A 275 -6.14 -7.29 -19.99
CA VAL A 275 -6.40 -8.48 -19.18
C VAL A 275 -6.04 -8.19 -17.72
N LEU A 276 -4.92 -7.50 -17.48
CA LEU A 276 -4.55 -7.08 -16.13
C LEU A 276 -5.57 -6.10 -15.56
N GLU A 277 -6.02 -5.11 -16.36
CA GLU A 277 -7.07 -4.17 -15.95
C GLU A 277 -8.33 -4.90 -15.52
N LYS A 278 -8.82 -5.83 -16.35
CA LYS A 278 -9.97 -6.67 -16.01
C LYS A 278 -9.81 -7.40 -14.69
N ARG A 279 -8.61 -7.92 -14.40
CA ARG A 279 -8.32 -8.62 -13.15
C ARG A 279 -8.34 -7.66 -11.97
N TRP A 280 -7.73 -6.48 -12.09
CA TRP A 280 -7.74 -5.46 -11.04
C TRP A 280 -9.14 -4.92 -10.75
N CYS A 281 -9.94 -4.61 -11.77
CA CYS A 281 -11.33 -4.21 -11.60
C CYS A 281 -12.15 -5.31 -10.90
N ALA A 282 -11.91 -6.55 -11.30
CA ALA A 282 -12.61 -7.67 -10.71
C ALA A 282 -12.26 -7.84 -9.22
N LEU A 283 -10.98 -7.65 -8.81
CA LEU A 283 -10.56 -7.74 -7.40
C LEU A 283 -11.41 -6.88 -6.47
N VAL A 284 -11.91 -5.76 -6.97
CA VAL A 284 -12.73 -4.80 -6.21
C VAL A 284 -14.23 -4.94 -6.51
N GLY A 285 -14.64 -6.07 -7.10
CA GLY A 285 -16.02 -6.39 -7.43
C GLY A 285 -16.62 -5.55 -8.57
N ARG A 286 -15.78 -4.89 -9.38
CA ARG A 286 -16.23 -4.01 -10.46
C ARG A 286 -16.10 -4.68 -11.82
N LYS A 287 -17.08 -4.44 -12.69
CA LYS A 287 -17.03 -4.86 -14.09
C LYS A 287 -16.27 -3.82 -14.90
N THR A 288 -15.38 -4.25 -15.78
CA THR A 288 -14.79 -3.33 -16.78
C THR A 288 -15.89 -2.81 -17.71
N GLY A 289 -15.93 -1.50 -17.92
CA GLY A 289 -16.71 -0.92 -19.01
C GLY A 289 -16.35 -1.62 -20.32
N GLY A 290 -17.35 -2.05 -21.08
CA GLY A 290 -17.18 -2.97 -22.20
C GLY A 290 -16.12 -2.53 -23.22
N SER A 291 -15.35 -3.50 -23.72
CA SER A 291 -14.27 -3.40 -24.73
C SER A 291 -14.67 -2.80 -26.09
N LYS A 292 -15.91 -2.30 -26.23
CA LYS A 292 -16.41 -1.64 -27.43
C LYS A 292 -15.81 -0.24 -27.57
N TRP A 293 -15.65 0.47 -26.46
CA TRP A 293 -15.28 1.89 -26.49
C TRP A 293 -13.79 2.16 -26.76
N ARG A 294 -12.84 1.36 -26.24
CA ARG A 294 -11.41 1.53 -26.60
C ARG A 294 -11.13 1.30 -28.09
N ARG A 295 -11.93 0.47 -28.77
CA ARG A 295 -11.87 0.32 -30.23
C ARG A 295 -12.34 1.59 -30.94
N GLU A 296 -13.46 2.14 -30.51
CA GLU A 296 -14.02 3.39 -31.03
C GLU A 296 -13.07 4.59 -30.77
N CYS A 297 -12.39 4.65 -29.61
CA CYS A 297 -11.42 5.70 -29.35
C CYS A 297 -10.10 5.55 -30.09
N MET A 298 -9.57 4.32 -30.24
CA MET A 298 -8.41 4.11 -31.12
C MET A 298 -8.72 4.40 -32.59
N GLU A 299 -9.98 4.27 -33.01
CA GLU A 299 -10.44 4.75 -34.33
C GLU A 299 -10.51 6.28 -34.39
N VAL A 300 -11.00 6.96 -33.35
CA VAL A 300 -11.03 8.43 -33.27
C VAL A 300 -9.61 9.02 -33.24
N THR A 301 -8.65 8.42 -32.53
CA THR A 301 -7.25 8.90 -32.50
C THR A 301 -6.47 8.59 -33.78
N ARG A 302 -7.00 7.74 -34.68
CA ARG A 302 -6.44 7.53 -36.04
C ARG A 302 -6.98 8.51 -37.08
N LEU A 303 -8.01 9.28 -36.72
CA LEU A 303 -8.67 10.25 -37.59
C LEU A 303 -8.19 11.71 -37.36
N PHE A 304 -7.20 11.89 -36.46
CA PHE A 304 -6.46 13.13 -36.23
C PHE A 304 -4.96 12.84 -36.34
#